data_AF-A0A932JFM9-F1
#
_entry.id   AF-A0A932JFM9-F1
#
_cell.length_a   1.000
_cell.length_b   1.000
_cell.length_c   1.000
_cell.angle_alpha   90.00
_cell.angle_beta   90.00
_cell.angle_gamma   90.00
#
_symmetry.space_group_name_H-M   'P 1'
#
loop_
_entity.id
_entity.type
_entity.pdbx_description
1 polymer ?
#
loop_
_entity_poly.entity_id
_entity_poly.type
_entity_poly.pdbx_seq_one_letter_code
_entity_poly.pdbx_strand_id
1 'polypeptide(L)'
;MSRISSYTNQVDSHYWMKANQQLIQKHPAWHEDADAWHAEALLDGKDPFTYLLRKGDKEYAYFITFVKEDRNIKHQSFTLEHDRGGWYYKNGTAYGPAEIIGKTLEELIPQMLHCEPKKCIPLSQFQT
;
A
#
# COMPACT_ATOMS: atom_id res chain seq x y z
N MET A 1 -12.88 32.60 25.65
CA MET A 1 -12.42 32.43 24.26
C MET A 1 -11.12 31.63 24.28
N SER A 2 -11.19 30.32 24.15
CA SER A 2 -9.99 29.46 24.12
C SER A 2 -9.59 29.20 22.68
N ARG A 3 -8.49 29.81 22.23
CA ARG A 3 -7.80 29.41 21.00
C ARG A 3 -6.95 28.19 21.34
N ILE A 4 -7.51 26.99 21.17
CA ILE A 4 -6.72 25.76 21.28
C ILE A 4 -5.96 25.59 19.96
N SER A 5 -4.64 25.56 20.13
CA SER A 5 -3.59 25.52 19.13
C SER A 5 -3.80 24.45 18.06
N SER A 6 -3.93 24.87 16.80
CA SER A 6 -3.90 24.02 15.61
C SER A 6 -2.49 23.51 15.26
N TYR A 7 -1.46 23.87 16.03
CA TYR A 7 -0.06 23.57 15.70
C TYR A 7 0.44 22.21 16.18
N THR A 8 -0.14 21.63 17.24
CA THR A 8 0.28 20.30 17.73
C THR A 8 -0.10 19.17 16.76
N ASN A 9 -1.28 19.27 16.13
CA ASN A 9 -1.78 18.21 15.24
C ASN A 9 -0.98 18.08 13.92
N GLN A 10 -0.30 19.13 13.45
CA GLN A 10 0.46 19.09 12.19
C GLN A 10 1.84 18.44 12.32
N VAL A 11 2.50 18.61 13.47
CA VAL A 11 3.84 18.04 13.72
C VAL A 11 3.75 16.52 13.88
N ASP A 12 2.75 16.06 14.64
CA ASP A 12 2.45 14.64 14.78
C ASP A 12 2.06 14.02 13.44
N SER A 13 1.42 14.83 12.58
CA SER A 13 0.99 14.42 11.25
C SER A 13 2.14 14.05 10.33
N HIS A 14 3.06 14.99 10.17
CA HIS A 14 4.16 14.81 9.24
C HIS A 14 5.12 13.67 9.67
N TYR A 15 5.35 13.53 10.98
CA TYR A 15 6.22 12.48 11.52
C TYR A 15 5.69 11.08 11.24
N TRP A 16 4.40 10.84 11.50
CA TRP A 16 3.80 9.52 11.29
C TRP A 16 3.77 9.12 9.82
N MET A 17 3.42 10.06 8.93
CA MET A 17 3.41 9.81 7.48
C MET A 17 4.80 9.40 6.98
N LYS A 18 5.82 10.12 7.42
CA LYS A 18 7.22 9.81 7.08
C LYS A 18 7.66 8.45 7.63
N ALA A 19 7.27 8.11 8.86
CA ALA A 19 7.59 6.81 9.44
C ALA A 19 6.93 5.65 8.66
N ASN A 20 5.68 5.81 8.24
CA ASN A 20 4.96 4.77 7.50
C ASN A 20 5.41 4.66 6.04
N GLN A 21 5.76 5.79 5.41
CA GLN A 21 6.47 5.77 4.14
C GLN A 21 7.76 4.94 4.24
N GLN A 22 8.54 5.11 5.31
CA GLN A 22 9.74 4.29 5.52
C GLN A 22 9.41 2.81 5.73
N LEU A 23 8.29 2.48 6.37
CA LEU A 23 7.85 1.08 6.52
C LEU A 23 7.53 0.45 5.16
N ILE A 24 6.79 1.16 4.30
CA ILE A 24 6.53 0.72 2.92
C ILE A 24 7.85 0.52 2.16
N GLN A 25 8.76 1.49 2.24
CA GLN A 25 10.04 1.45 1.51
C GLN A 25 11.01 0.37 2.02
N LYS A 26 10.86 -0.07 3.27
CA LYS A 26 11.63 -1.18 3.85
C LYS A 26 10.93 -2.53 3.69
N HIS A 27 9.72 -2.54 3.16
CA HIS A 27 8.96 -3.77 2.98
C HIS A 27 9.68 -4.69 1.98
N PRO A 28 9.76 -6.02 2.21
CA PRO A 28 10.47 -6.93 1.31
C PRO A 28 9.97 -6.87 -0.13
N ALA A 29 8.67 -6.64 -0.30
CA ALA A 29 8.02 -6.50 -1.59
C ALA A 29 8.15 -5.10 -2.21
N TRP A 30 8.95 -4.18 -1.67
CA TRP A 30 9.09 -2.82 -2.21
C TRP A 30 9.98 -2.80 -3.45
N HIS A 31 9.48 -2.26 -4.55
CA HIS A 31 10.20 -2.04 -5.80
C HIS A 31 10.05 -0.58 -6.22
N GLU A 32 11.01 0.27 -5.81
CA GLU A 32 10.93 1.73 -5.96
C GLU A 32 10.76 2.19 -7.42
N ASP A 33 11.54 1.60 -8.33
CA ASP A 33 11.62 2.01 -9.73
C ASP A 33 10.78 1.14 -10.67
N ALA A 34 9.97 0.22 -10.12
CA ALA A 34 9.11 -0.62 -10.96
C ALA A 34 7.90 0.18 -11.42
N ASP A 35 7.80 0.42 -12.73
CA ASP A 35 6.57 0.86 -13.36
C ASP A 35 5.57 -0.31 -13.51
N ALA A 36 4.38 -0.03 -14.04
CA ALA A 36 3.35 -1.05 -14.20
C ALA A 36 3.79 -2.20 -15.12
N TRP A 37 4.51 -1.91 -16.20
CA TRP A 37 4.92 -2.91 -17.18
C TRP A 37 6.05 -3.80 -16.64
N HIS A 38 7.04 -3.19 -15.99
CA HIS A 38 8.11 -3.90 -15.28
C HIS A 38 7.53 -4.78 -14.18
N ALA A 39 6.57 -4.27 -13.40
CA ALA A 39 5.90 -5.03 -12.36
C ALA A 39 5.16 -6.27 -12.91
N GLU A 40 4.48 -6.13 -14.06
CA GLU A 40 3.86 -7.27 -14.75
C GLU A 40 4.89 -8.30 -15.17
N ALA A 41 6.00 -7.87 -15.78
CA ALA A 41 7.07 -8.78 -16.19
C ALA A 41 7.69 -9.56 -15.02
N LEU A 42 7.84 -8.92 -13.84
CA LEU A 42 8.36 -9.58 -12.63
C LEU A 42 7.38 -10.60 -12.03
N LEU A 43 6.07 -10.38 -12.21
CA LEU A 43 5.01 -11.23 -11.67
C LEU A 43 4.54 -12.29 -12.68
N ASP A 44 4.98 -12.22 -13.93
CA ASP A 44 4.65 -13.21 -14.94
C ASP A 44 5.11 -14.61 -14.52
N GLY A 45 4.22 -15.59 -14.68
CA GLY A 45 4.44 -16.97 -14.25
C GLY A 45 4.52 -17.22 -12.73
N LYS A 46 4.36 -16.21 -11.88
CA LYS A 46 4.36 -16.39 -10.41
C LYS A 46 3.05 -17.00 -9.90
N ASP A 47 3.10 -17.54 -8.68
CA ASP A 47 1.94 -18.14 -8.03
C ASP A 47 0.87 -17.09 -7.67
N PRO A 48 -0.42 -17.48 -7.61
CA PRO A 48 -1.47 -16.63 -7.10
C PRO A 48 -1.13 -15.99 -5.76
N PHE A 49 -1.57 -14.74 -5.58
CA PHE A 49 -1.32 -13.90 -4.42
C PHE A 49 0.15 -13.48 -4.22
N THR A 50 1.02 -13.73 -5.20
CA THR A 50 2.33 -13.08 -5.27
C THR A 50 2.17 -11.60 -5.59
N TYR A 51 2.84 -10.72 -4.84
CA TYR A 51 2.69 -9.27 -4.98
C TYR A 51 3.98 -8.49 -4.82
N LEU A 52 3.99 -7.28 -5.38
CA LEU A 52 4.99 -6.25 -5.14
C LEU A 52 4.31 -4.90 -4.86
N LEU A 53 5.01 -4.05 -4.13
CA LEU A 53 4.67 -2.67 -3.84
C LEU A 53 5.54 -1.77 -4.70
N ARG A 54 4.96 -0.72 -5.27
CA ARG A 54 5.67 0.25 -6.08
C ARG A 54 5.19 1.67 -5.79
N LYS A 55 6.03 2.64 -6.13
CA LYS A 55 5.73 4.06 -5.95
C LYS A 55 4.60 4.50 -6.88
N GLY A 56 3.74 5.40 -6.42
CA GLY A 56 2.76 6.10 -7.25
C GLY A 56 3.25 7.48 -7.69
N ASP A 57 2.48 8.11 -8.57
CA ASP A 57 2.86 9.41 -9.17
C ASP A 57 2.77 10.59 -8.19
N LYS A 58 2.06 10.41 -7.08
CA LYS A 58 1.85 11.45 -6.06
C LYS A 58 2.56 11.07 -4.76
N GLU A 59 2.90 12.08 -3.97
CA GLU A 59 3.39 11.86 -2.61
C GLU A 59 2.37 11.03 -1.82
N TYR A 60 2.86 10.03 -1.08
CA TYR A 60 2.04 9.10 -0.30
C TYR A 60 1.02 8.27 -1.09
N ALA A 61 1.11 8.28 -2.43
CA ALA A 61 0.40 7.36 -3.29
C ALA A 61 1.31 6.19 -3.67
N TYR A 62 0.74 5.00 -3.65
CA TYR A 62 1.43 3.75 -3.90
C TYR A 62 0.56 2.84 -4.75
N PHE A 63 1.17 1.81 -5.31
CA PHE A 63 0.48 0.71 -5.94
C PHE A 63 0.92 -0.61 -5.34
N ILE A 64 -0.02 -1.53 -5.21
CA ILE A 64 0.25 -2.94 -5.09
C ILE A 64 -0.07 -3.60 -6.43
N THR A 65 0.88 -4.37 -6.95
CA THR A 65 0.69 -5.17 -8.16
C THR A 65 0.76 -6.63 -7.75
N PHE A 66 -0.21 -7.44 -8.16
CA PHE A 66 -0.31 -8.81 -7.67
C PHE A 66 -0.96 -9.76 -8.67
N VAL A 67 -0.63 -11.04 -8.54
CA VAL A 67 -1.25 -12.14 -9.29
C VAL A 67 -2.55 -12.53 -8.60
N LYS A 68 -3.67 -12.46 -9.31
CA LYS A 68 -4.97 -12.94 -8.81
C LYS A 68 -5.06 -14.46 -8.85
N GLU A 69 -6.12 -15.01 -8.23
CA GLU A 69 -6.40 -16.44 -8.25
C GLU A 69 -6.56 -17.01 -9.67
N ASP A 70 -7.10 -16.21 -10.60
CA ASP A 70 -7.23 -16.54 -12.03
C ASP A 70 -5.93 -16.34 -12.84
N ARG A 71 -4.80 -16.08 -12.16
CA ARG A 71 -3.47 -15.76 -12.72
C ARG A 71 -3.40 -14.46 -13.52
N ASN A 72 -4.45 -13.65 -13.54
CA ASN A 72 -4.35 -12.31 -14.10
C ASN A 72 -3.58 -11.38 -13.16
N ILE A 73 -2.75 -10.51 -13.73
CA ILE A 73 -2.02 -9.51 -12.95
C ILE A 73 -2.93 -8.29 -12.77
N LYS A 74 -3.05 -7.81 -11.53
CA LYS A 74 -3.86 -6.63 -11.19
C LYS A 74 -2.99 -5.58 -10.53
N HIS A 75 -3.25 -4.33 -10.88
CA HIS A 75 -2.70 -3.13 -10.25
C HIS A 75 -3.78 -2.48 -9.39
N GLN A 76 -3.45 -2.18 -8.15
CA GLN A 76 -4.36 -1.52 -7.23
C GLN A 76 -3.64 -0.37 -6.55
N SER A 77 -4.15 0.85 -6.69
CA SER A 77 -3.61 2.01 -5.99
C SER A 77 -4.07 2.02 -4.53
N PHE A 78 -3.24 2.58 -3.66
CA PHE A 78 -3.60 2.93 -2.30
C PHE A 78 -2.84 4.19 -1.84
N THR A 79 -3.39 4.90 -0.87
CA THR A 79 -2.84 6.13 -0.31
C THR A 79 -2.64 5.99 1.19
N LEU A 80 -1.64 6.71 1.72
CA LEU A 80 -1.47 6.92 3.15
C LEU A 80 -2.17 8.22 3.54
N GLU A 81 -3.19 8.15 4.40
CA GLU A 81 -4.03 9.29 4.75
C GLU A 81 -4.08 9.55 6.26
N HIS A 82 -4.48 10.78 6.61
CA HIS A 82 -4.69 11.25 7.98
C HIS A 82 -6.01 11.99 8.07
N ASP A 83 -6.84 11.62 9.03
CA ASP A 83 -8.01 12.41 9.39
C ASP A 83 -8.21 12.52 10.91
N ARG A 84 -9.38 12.99 11.32
CA ARG A 84 -9.73 13.18 12.74
C ARG A 84 -9.84 11.86 13.52
N GLY A 85 -10.05 10.74 12.83
CA GLY A 85 -10.05 9.38 13.38
C GLY A 85 -8.66 8.75 13.47
N GLY A 86 -7.63 9.46 12.99
CA GLY A 86 -6.25 9.04 13.01
C GLY A 86 -5.76 8.61 11.64
N TRP A 87 -4.88 7.62 11.64
CA TRP A 87 -4.09 7.23 10.49
C TRP A 87 -4.59 5.96 9.84
N TYR A 88 -4.55 5.91 8.52
CA TYR A 88 -4.90 4.71 7.79
C TYR A 88 -4.32 4.67 6.40
N TYR A 89 -4.27 3.45 5.90
CA TYR A 89 -4.10 3.19 4.49
C TYR A 89 -5.47 3.08 3.83
N LYS A 90 -5.65 3.76 2.70
CA LYS A 90 -6.89 3.79 1.93
C LYS A 90 -6.68 3.17 0.56
N ASN A 91 -7.51 2.19 0.20
CA ASN A 91 -7.50 1.68 -1.17
C ASN A 91 -8.12 2.71 -2.15
N GLY A 92 -7.51 2.87 -3.33
CA GLY A 92 -7.95 3.85 -4.33
C GLY A 92 -9.18 3.46 -5.14
N THR A 93 -10.09 2.64 -4.60
CA THR A 93 -11.35 2.31 -5.25
C THR A 93 -12.24 3.55 -5.31
N ALA A 94 -12.40 4.10 -6.51
CA ALA A 94 -13.24 5.25 -6.77
C ALA A 94 -14.72 4.91 -6.49
N TYR A 95 -15.30 5.55 -5.46
CA TYR A 95 -16.73 5.66 -5.20
C TYR A 95 -17.52 4.34 -5.07
N GLY A 96 -17.60 3.81 -3.84
CA GLY A 96 -18.52 2.73 -3.48
C GLY A 96 -18.35 2.27 -2.03
N PRO A 97 -19.26 1.43 -1.49
CA PRO A 97 -19.27 0.95 -0.09
C PRO A 97 -18.10 0.01 0.30
N ALA A 98 -17.04 -0.07 -0.51
CA ALA A 98 -15.90 -0.98 -0.30
C ALA A 98 -14.58 -0.20 -0.14
N GLU A 99 -14.62 0.93 0.56
CA GLU A 99 -13.40 1.57 1.08
C GLU A 99 -12.78 0.64 2.13
N ILE A 100 -11.56 0.18 1.86
CA ILE A 100 -10.80 -0.67 2.78
C ILE A 100 -9.85 0.25 3.55
N ILE A 101 -10.06 0.31 4.85
CA ILE A 101 -9.27 1.10 5.79
C ILE A 101 -8.46 0.13 6.65
N GLY A 102 -7.13 0.15 6.51
CA GLY A 102 -6.21 -0.63 7.33
C GLY A 102 -5.42 0.27 8.29
N LYS A 103 -5.17 -0.17 9.53
CA LYS A 103 -4.31 0.58 10.47
C LYS A 103 -2.83 0.31 10.24
N THR A 104 -2.50 -0.87 9.71
CA THR A 104 -1.14 -1.25 9.32
C THR A 104 -1.10 -1.72 7.86
N LEU A 105 0.10 -1.73 7.28
CA LEU A 105 0.31 -2.23 5.92
C LEU A 105 0.00 -3.73 5.83
N GLU A 106 0.33 -4.49 6.87
CA GLU A 106 0.11 -5.93 6.99
C GLU A 106 -1.37 -6.30 7.09
N GLU A 107 -2.21 -5.41 7.65
CA GLU A 107 -3.66 -5.57 7.64
C GLU A 107 -4.26 -5.22 6.28
N LEU A 108 -3.70 -4.24 5.57
CA LEU A 108 -4.21 -3.77 4.29
C LEU A 108 -3.96 -4.75 3.15
N ILE A 109 -2.75 -5.33 3.06
CA ILE A 109 -2.33 -6.19 1.95
C ILE A 109 -3.29 -7.37 1.72
N PRO A 110 -3.63 -8.20 2.73
CA PRO A 110 -4.53 -9.33 2.54
C PRO A 110 -5.92 -8.91 2.06
N GLN A 111 -6.40 -7.75 2.53
CA GLN A 111 -7.69 -7.20 2.11
C GLN A 111 -7.67 -6.73 0.65
N MET A 112 -6.57 -6.12 0.18
CA MET A 112 -6.41 -5.69 -1.22
C MET A 112 -6.28 -6.87 -2.19
N LEU A 113 -5.58 -7.92 -1.77
CA LEU A 113 -5.37 -9.13 -2.58
C LEU A 113 -6.55 -10.11 -2.52
N HIS A 114 -7.46 -9.92 -1.55
CA HIS A 114 -8.50 -10.89 -1.18
C HIS A 114 -7.90 -12.27 -0.83
N CYS A 115 -6.77 -12.30 -0.13
CA CYS A 115 -6.12 -13.51 0.39
C CYS A 115 -6.20 -13.59 1.92
N GLU A 116 -6.08 -14.81 2.45
CA GLU A 116 -5.69 -14.98 3.85
C GLU A 116 -4.25 -14.49 4.04
N PRO A 117 -3.89 -13.85 5.19
CA PRO A 117 -2.55 -13.29 5.39
C PRO A 117 -1.40 -14.25 5.12
N LYS A 118 -1.58 -15.55 5.42
CA LYS A 118 -0.58 -16.60 5.21
C LYS A 118 -0.38 -17.00 3.74
N LYS A 119 -1.34 -16.67 2.87
CA LYS A 119 -1.30 -16.98 1.44
C LYS A 119 -0.73 -15.84 0.59
N CYS A 120 -0.58 -14.64 1.16
CA CYS A 120 -0.08 -13.47 0.45
C CYS A 120 1.47 -13.53 0.38
N ILE A 121 2.05 -13.60 -0.82
CA ILE A 121 3.47 -13.87 -1.02
C ILE A 121 4.20 -12.60 -1.49
N PRO A 122 5.07 -11.99 -0.68
CA PRO A 122 5.85 -10.83 -1.12
C PRO A 122 6.91 -11.26 -2.14
N LEU A 123 6.97 -10.58 -3.29
CA LEU A 123 8.04 -10.74 -4.26
C LEU A 123 9.25 -9.89 -3.83
N SER A 124 10.24 -10.55 -3.25
CA SER A 124 11.43 -9.87 -2.73
C SER A 124 12.37 -9.42 -3.85
N GLN A 125 12.91 -8.19 -3.77
CA GLN A 125 13.89 -7.68 -4.74
C GLN A 125 15.16 -8.55 -4.86
N PHE A 126 15.48 -9.32 -3.81
CA PHE A 126 16.70 -10.11 -3.72
C PHE A 126 16.54 -11.56 -4.23
N GLN A 127 15.39 -11.91 -4.80
CA GLN A 127 15.15 -13.23 -5.40
C GLN A 127 15.37 -13.18 -6.92
N THR A 128 16.63 -13.06 -7.32
CA THR A 128 17.13 -13.44 -8.66
C THR A 128 17.84 -14.78 -8.58
#